data_AF-A0A821RMS8-F1
#
_entry.id   AF-A0A821RMS8-F1
#
_cell.length_a   1.000
_cell.length_b   1.000
_cell.length_c   1.000
_cell.angle_alpha   90.00
_cell.angle_beta   90.00
_cell.angle_gamma   90.00
#
_symmetry.space_group_name_H-M   'P 1'
#
loop_
_entity.id
_entity.type
_entity.pdbx_description
1 polymer ?
#
loop_
_entity_poly.entity_id
_entity_poly.type
_entity_poly.pdbx_seq_one_letter_code
_entity_poly.pdbx_strand_id
1 'polypeptide(L)'
;KALLDQENEKDPNIRISYTIHESVEFLDVLLENLQGQLKTSVFRNPAAEPYILPYTSDHPRHIHSNTIHTALLRDVRLCSHVETFYQERLNIEIALLINGYPPKFISHHLKK
;
A
#
# COMPACT_ATOMS: atom_id res chain seq x y z
N LYS A 1 7.18 14.12 32.16
CA LYS A 1 7.38 14.44 30.73
C LYS A 1 7.52 13.11 30.00
N ALA A 2 6.77 12.85 28.93
CA ALA A 2 6.90 11.59 28.22
C ALA A 2 8.31 11.50 27.63
N LEU A 3 8.87 10.30 27.51
CA LEU A 3 10.24 10.10 26.98
C LEU A 3 10.42 10.77 25.61
N LEU A 4 9.41 10.69 24.74
CA LEU A 4 9.41 11.32 23.42
C LEU A 4 9.43 12.86 23.48
N ASP A 5 8.85 13.46 24.52
CA ASP A 5 8.87 14.92 24.71
C ASP A 5 10.27 15.41 25.12
N GLN A 6 11.06 14.57 25.77
CA GLN A 6 12.45 14.89 26.13
C GLN A 6 13.38 14.79 24.92
N GLU A 7 13.16 13.80 24.07
CA GLU A 7 13.95 13.62 22.84
C GLU A 7 13.75 14.78 21.86
N ASN A 8 12.55 15.37 21.82
CA ASN A 8 12.24 16.57 21.04
C ASN A 8 13.06 17.81 21.40
N GLU A 9 13.78 17.81 22.52
CA GLU A 9 14.59 18.96 22.96
C GLU A 9 16.06 18.85 22.55
N LYS A 10 16.49 17.72 21.97
CA LYS A 10 17.91 17.45 21.69
C LYS A 10 18.42 18.11 20.41
N ASP A 11 17.57 18.32 19.41
CA ASP A 11 17.95 18.97 18.15
C ASP A 11 16.83 19.90 17.66
N PRO A 12 17.11 21.19 17.39
CA PRO A 12 16.08 22.13 16.95
C PRO A 12 15.51 21.84 15.55
N ASN A 13 16.17 21.01 14.74
CA ASN A 13 15.78 20.67 13.37
C ASN A 13 15.00 19.35 13.29
N ILE A 14 14.96 18.55 14.36
CA ILE A 14 14.29 17.24 14.37
C ILE A 14 13.12 17.30 15.34
N ARG A 15 11.90 17.07 14.82
CA ARG A 15 10.68 16.91 15.62
C ARG A 15 10.13 15.50 15.49
N ILE A 16 9.92 14.86 16.64
CA ILE A 16 9.23 13.60 16.82
C ILE A 16 7.76 13.92 17.11
N SER A 17 6.89 13.66 16.15
CA SER A 17 5.45 13.60 16.35
C SER A 17 5.02 12.18 16.68
N TYR A 18 4.05 12.03 17.58
CA TYR A 18 3.44 10.74 17.87
C TYR A 18 1.94 10.92 18.11
N THR A 19 1.19 9.88 17.77
CA THR A 19 -0.24 9.76 18.05
C THR A 19 -0.51 8.36 18.59
N ILE A 20 -1.52 8.23 19.45
CA ILE A 20 -1.92 6.95 20.03
C ILE A 20 -3.35 6.68 19.56
N HIS A 21 -3.50 5.67 18.71
CA HIS A 21 -4.77 5.24 18.13
C HIS A 21 -4.82 3.72 17.99
N GLU A 22 -6.03 3.18 17.82
CA GLU A 22 -6.24 1.76 17.51
C GLU A 22 -5.76 1.41 16.09
N SER A 23 -5.72 2.40 15.19
CA SER A 23 -5.11 2.29 13.87
C SER A 23 -4.25 3.49 13.55
N VAL A 24 -3.16 3.27 12.82
CA VAL A 24 -2.22 4.32 12.38
C VAL A 24 -1.82 4.08 10.94
N GLU A 25 -1.85 5.16 10.17
CA GLU A 25 -1.39 5.22 8.78
C GLU A 25 0.07 5.70 8.78
N PHE A 26 0.95 4.96 8.11
CA PHE A 26 2.34 5.37 7.93
C PHE A 26 2.84 4.98 6.55
N LEU A 27 3.08 5.99 5.69
CA LEU A 27 3.42 5.80 4.29
C LEU A 27 2.38 4.93 3.58
N ASP A 28 2.79 3.76 3.08
CA ASP A 28 1.95 2.79 2.37
C ASP A 28 1.36 1.73 3.31
N VAL A 29 1.53 1.85 4.62
CA VAL A 29 1.13 0.83 5.60
C VAL A 29 0.01 1.34 6.50
N LEU A 30 -1.04 0.55 6.63
CA LEU A 30 -2.06 0.71 7.67
C LEU A 30 -1.77 -0.32 8.75
N LEU A 31 -1.55 0.15 9.97
CA LEU A 31 -1.38 -0.69 11.15
C LEU A 31 -2.66 -0.62 11.97
N GLU A 32 -3.20 -1.77 12.37
CA GLU A 32 -4.39 -1.89 13.20
C GLU A 32 -4.07 -2.78 14.41
N ASN A 33 -4.46 -2.36 15.60
CA ASN A 33 -4.37 -3.15 16.82
C ASN A 33 -5.70 -3.85 17.06
N LEU A 34 -5.78 -5.14 16.72
CA LEU A 34 -6.91 -6.00 16.97
C LEU A 34 -6.72 -6.70 18.32
N GLN A 35 -7.18 -6.06 19.40
CA GLN A 35 -7.19 -6.65 20.76
C GLN A 35 -5.81 -7.17 21.22
N GLY A 36 -4.74 -6.43 20.93
CA GLY A 36 -3.36 -6.79 21.27
C GLY A 36 -2.61 -7.52 20.15
N GLN A 37 -3.25 -7.81 19.02
CA GLN A 37 -2.60 -8.34 17.83
C GLN A 37 -2.44 -7.23 16.79
N LEU A 38 -1.19 -6.99 16.38
CA LEU A 38 -0.92 -6.06 15.29
C LEU A 38 -1.24 -6.72 13.96
N LYS A 39 -2.10 -6.07 13.19
CA LYS A 39 -2.41 -6.38 11.80
C LYS A 39 -1.88 -5.27 10.92
N THR A 40 -1.23 -5.64 9.83
CA THR A 40 -0.76 -4.71 8.81
C THR A 40 -1.46 -4.96 7.48
N SER A 41 -1.70 -3.88 6.73
CA SER A 41 -2.24 -3.90 5.39
C SER A 41 -1.72 -2.72 4.58
N VAL A 42 -2.06 -2.67 3.30
CA VAL A 42 -1.71 -1.54 2.44
C VAL A 42 -2.63 -0.38 2.76
N PHE A 43 -2.05 0.77 3.11
CA PHE A 43 -2.83 1.99 3.25
C PHE A 43 -3.19 2.55 1.87
N ARG A 44 -4.48 2.85 1.65
CA ARG A 44 -4.97 3.54 0.46
C ARG A 44 -5.72 4.80 0.91
N ASN A 45 -5.18 5.96 0.56
CA ASN A 45 -5.85 7.22 0.81
C ASN A 45 -7.21 7.24 0.07
N PRO A 46 -8.35 7.38 0.76
CA PRO A 46 -9.67 7.40 0.12
C PRO A 46 -9.87 8.55 -0.87
N ALA A 47 -9.12 9.63 -0.73
CA ALA A 47 -9.14 10.76 -1.65
C ALA A 47 -8.19 10.60 -2.84
N ALA A 48 -7.33 9.57 -2.85
CA ALA A 48 -6.44 9.31 -3.96
C ALA A 48 -7.20 8.59 -5.08
N GLU A 49 -7.15 9.16 -6.28
CA GLU A 49 -7.65 8.48 -7.47
C GLU A 49 -6.78 7.24 -7.74
N PRO A 50 -7.36 6.11 -8.21
CA PRO A 50 -6.66 4.85 -8.40
C PRO A 50 -5.78 4.86 -9.66
N TYR A 51 -5.07 5.96 -9.91
CA TYR A 51 -4.17 6.06 -11.05
C TYR A 51 -2.92 5.24 -10.84
N ILE A 52 -2.70 4.34 -11.78
CA ILE A 52 -1.42 3.70 -12.00
C ILE A 52 -0.99 4.05 -13.42
N LEU A 53 0.16 3.56 -13.86
CA LEU A 53 0.62 3.79 -15.23
C LEU A 53 -0.45 3.33 -16.25
N PRO A 54 -1.06 4.23 -17.05
CA PRO A 54 -2.10 3.84 -18.01
C PRO A 54 -1.55 2.89 -19.08
N TYR A 55 -2.34 1.90 -19.49
CA TYR A 55 -1.90 0.90 -20.48
C TYR A 55 -1.67 1.48 -21.88
N THR A 56 -2.29 2.63 -22.19
CA THR A 56 -2.12 3.36 -23.45
C THR A 56 -0.87 4.24 -23.49
N SER A 57 -0.15 4.37 -22.37
CA SER A 57 1.09 5.13 -22.34
C SER A 57 2.19 4.44 -23.16
N ASP A 58 3.10 5.22 -23.73
CA ASP A 58 4.18 4.72 -24.59
C ASP A 58 5.35 4.14 -23.76
N HIS A 59 5.04 3.11 -22.98
CA HIS A 59 6.03 2.39 -22.18
C HIS A 59 6.21 0.96 -22.72
N PRO A 60 7.41 0.39 -22.61
CA PRO A 60 7.62 -1.01 -22.94
C PRO A 60 6.71 -1.94 -22.12
N ARG A 61 6.26 -3.05 -22.72
CA ARG A 61 5.38 -4.04 -22.06
C ARG A 61 5.90 -4.55 -20.71
N HIS A 62 7.21 -4.62 -20.53
CA HIS A 62 7.80 -5.08 -19.27
C HIS A 62 7.55 -4.09 -18.13
N ILE A 63 7.41 -2.79 -18.40
CA ILE A 63 7.07 -1.79 -17.39
C ILE A 63 5.65 -2.03 -16.87
N HIS A 64 4.68 -2.23 -17.77
CA HIS A 64 3.30 -2.59 -17.41
C HIS A 64 3.22 -3.91 -16.60
N SER A 65 3.99 -4.92 -17.00
CA SER A 65 4.11 -6.17 -16.24
C SER A 65 4.70 -5.92 -14.85
N ASN A 66 5.74 -5.10 -14.76
CA ASN A 66 6.40 -4.77 -13.50
C ASN A 66 5.49 -3.98 -12.57
N THR A 67 4.65 -3.08 -13.08
CA THR A 67 3.64 -2.37 -12.27
C THR A 67 2.73 -3.34 -11.53
N ILE A 68 2.28 -4.41 -12.20
CA ILE A 68 1.46 -5.45 -11.55
C ILE A 68 2.30 -6.22 -10.53
N HIS A 69 3.50 -6.66 -10.92
CA HIS A 69 4.36 -7.47 -10.07
C HIS A 69 4.79 -6.74 -8.78
N THR A 70 5.19 -5.48 -8.88
CA THR A 70 5.63 -4.71 -7.72
C THR A 70 4.47 -4.38 -6.77
N ALA A 71 3.27 -4.13 -7.31
CA ALA A 71 2.07 -3.95 -6.49
C ALA A 71 1.75 -5.22 -5.70
N LEU A 72 1.72 -6.39 -6.35
CA LEU A 72 1.50 -7.67 -5.66
C LEU A 72 2.59 -7.98 -4.63
N LEU A 73 3.86 -7.73 -4.97
CA LEU A 73 4.97 -7.97 -4.06
C LEU A 73 4.89 -7.06 -2.83
N ARG A 74 4.43 -5.82 -3.00
CA ARG A 74 4.16 -4.91 -1.88
C ARG A 74 3.06 -5.47 -1.00
N ASP A 75 1.94 -5.90 -1.57
CA ASP A 75 0.82 -6.44 -0.81
C ASP A 75 1.22 -7.70 -0.01
N VAL A 76 2.00 -8.62 -0.61
CA VAL A 76 2.54 -9.79 0.11
C VAL A 76 3.42 -9.39 1.29
N ARG A 77 4.19 -8.32 1.17
CA ARG A 77 5.07 -7.84 2.25
C ARG A 77 4.31 -7.12 3.36
N LEU A 78 3.25 -6.39 3.01
CA LEU A 78 2.54 -5.52 3.93
C LEU A 78 1.33 -6.19 4.58
N CYS A 79 0.66 -7.12 3.92
CA CYS A 79 -0.51 -7.80 4.48
C CYS A 79 -0.09 -8.87 5.50
N SER A 80 -0.50 -8.71 6.75
CA SER A 80 -0.29 -9.71 7.81
C SER A 80 -1.14 -10.97 7.63
N HIS A 81 -2.27 -10.87 6.91
CA HIS A 81 -3.21 -11.96 6.71
C HIS A 81 -3.52 -12.17 5.23
N VAL A 82 -3.75 -13.43 4.86
CA VAL A 82 -4.01 -13.85 3.48
C VAL A 82 -5.35 -13.30 2.97
N GLU A 83 -6.36 -13.18 3.84
CA GLU A 83 -7.65 -12.60 3.51
C GLU A 83 -7.52 -11.13 3.08
N THR A 84 -6.69 -10.37 3.80
CA THR A 84 -6.42 -8.97 3.47
C THR A 84 -5.63 -8.85 2.17
N PHE A 85 -4.68 -9.76 1.93
CA PHE A 85 -3.99 -9.85 0.64
C PHE A 85 -4.96 -10.09 -0.52
N TYR A 86 -5.96 -10.97 -0.37
CA TYR A 86 -6.94 -11.21 -1.43
C TYR A 86 -7.79 -9.98 -1.73
N GLN A 87 -8.18 -9.21 -0.71
CA GLN A 87 -8.88 -7.95 -0.89
C GLN A 87 -8.02 -6.94 -1.65
N GLU A 88 -6.74 -6.81 -1.29
CA GLU A 88 -5.81 -5.91 -1.96
C GLU A 88 -5.54 -6.34 -3.41
N ARG A 89 -5.46 -7.65 -3.69
CA ARG A 89 -5.37 -8.17 -5.05
C ARG A 89 -6.56 -7.76 -5.91
N LEU A 90 -7.78 -7.79 -5.36
CA LEU A 90 -8.98 -7.32 -6.07
C LEU A 90 -8.92 -5.81 -6.34
N ASN A 91 -8.43 -5.02 -5.36
CA ASN A 91 -8.22 -3.58 -5.55
C ASN A 91 -7.22 -3.29 -6.68
N ILE A 92 -6.14 -4.06 -6.78
CA ILE A 92 -5.19 -3.97 -7.90
C ILE A 92 -5.86 -4.30 -9.23
N GLU A 93 -6.64 -5.38 -9.30
CA GLU A 93 -7.35 -5.78 -10.51
C GLU A 93 -8.30 -4.68 -11.00
N ILE A 94 -9.06 -4.09 -10.09
CA ILE A 94 -9.96 -2.95 -10.38
C ILE A 94 -9.16 -1.75 -10.90
N ALA A 95 -8.07 -1.38 -10.23
CA ALA A 95 -7.22 -0.27 -10.66
C ALA A 95 -6.65 -0.51 -12.07
N LEU A 96 -6.17 -1.72 -12.37
CA LEU A 96 -5.68 -2.09 -13.71
C LEU A 96 -6.76 -1.95 -14.79
N LEU A 97 -7.98 -2.41 -14.52
CA LEU A 97 -9.10 -2.27 -15.44
C LEU A 97 -9.44 -0.80 -15.71
N ILE A 98 -9.50 0.04 -14.68
CA ILE A 98 -9.76 1.48 -14.79
C ILE A 98 -8.67 2.17 -15.63
N ASN A 99 -7.42 1.72 -15.49
CA ASN A 99 -6.27 2.27 -16.24
C ASN A 99 -6.08 1.63 -17.62
N GLY A 100 -7.07 0.89 -18.13
CA GLY A 100 -7.14 0.40 -19.50
C GLY A 100 -6.36 -0.89 -19.79
N TYR A 101 -5.93 -1.62 -18.77
CA TYR A 101 -5.20 -2.88 -18.98
C TYR A 101 -6.13 -3.97 -19.55
N PRO A 102 -5.72 -4.73 -20.58
CA PRO A 102 -6.54 -5.79 -21.15
C PRO A 102 -6.80 -6.91 -20.13
N PRO A 103 -8.03 -7.43 -19.98
CA PRO A 103 -8.36 -8.48 -19.00
C PRO A 103 -7.49 -9.74 -19.11
N LYS A 104 -7.13 -10.14 -20.34
CA LYS A 104 -6.22 -11.27 -20.59
C LYS A 104 -4.80 -11.01 -20.07
N PHE A 105 -4.33 -9.77 -20.18
CA PHE A 105 -3.02 -9.36 -19.66
C PHE A 105 -3.03 -9.40 -18.13
N ILE A 106 -4.04 -8.80 -17.51
CA ILE A 106 -4.23 -8.81 -16.05
C ILE A 106 -4.27 -10.27 -15.54
N SER A 107 -5.16 -11.08 -16.09
CA SER A 107 -5.32 -12.50 -15.70
C SER A 107 -4.03 -13.31 -15.85
N HIS A 108 -3.19 -13.02 -16.85
CA HIS A 108 -1.91 -13.71 -17.02
C HIS A 108 -0.93 -13.35 -15.91
N HIS A 109 -0.89 -12.08 -15.49
CA HIS A 109 0.08 -11.59 -14.51
C HIS A 109 -0.38 -11.78 -13.05
N LEU A 110 -1.69 -11.84 -12.77
CA LEU A 110 -2.22 -12.13 -11.43
C LEU A 110 -2.18 -13.61 -11.03
N LYS A 111 -2.01 -14.53 -12.00
CA LYS A 111 -1.95 -15.98 -11.78
C LYS A 111 -0.53 -16.51 -11.56
N LYS A 112 0.49 -15.69 -11.78
CA LYS A 112 1.89 -16.02 -11.52
C LYS A 112 2.19 -15.90 -10.04
#